data_AF-A0A4D8R418-F1
#
_entry.id   AF-A0A4D8R418-F1
#
_cell.length_a   1.000
_cell.length_b   1.000
_cell.length_c   1.000
_cell.angle_alpha   90.00
_cell.angle_beta   90.00
_cell.angle_gamma   90.00
#
_symmetry.space_group_name_H-M   'P 1'
#
loop_
_entity.id
_entity.type
_entity.pdbx_description
1 polymer ?
#
loop_
_entity_poly.entity_id
_entity_poly.type
_entity_poly.pdbx_seq_one_letter_code
_entity_poly.pdbx_strand_id
1 'polypeptide(L)'
;MQFRERRRVIQVIRTVYDPDLKRGRSELVGKIDKAAPVVTDKLQKSCTPEELSEILTYLDDRHNRLRNEAVRAGAETLPAQMREAAEYFRTHRDDDARAFATEIRLAWEELKTALRESGFSKSKVLKRGADRDKVATLPEAPTPTVSLSVEGAAEPVSVRSPAQPVRKPRARKARAVSAAAVEGASPDMDGAGSPPAV
;
A
#
# COMPACT_ATOMS: atom_id res chain seq x y z
N MET A 1 8.72 12.80 -22.18
CA MET A 1 8.39 11.35 -22.17
C MET A 1 6.97 11.07 -21.69
N GLN A 2 6.39 9.90 -22.01
CA GLN A 2 5.15 9.40 -21.40
C GLN A 2 5.41 8.13 -20.59
N PHE A 3 4.90 8.10 -19.35
CA PHE A 3 4.96 6.93 -18.46
C PHE A 3 3.56 6.32 -18.32
N ARG A 4 3.44 5.01 -18.55
CA ARG A 4 2.19 4.27 -18.34
C ARG A 4 2.37 3.17 -17.31
N GLU A 5 1.73 3.33 -16.15
CA GLU A 5 1.72 2.31 -15.11
C GLU A 5 0.72 1.20 -15.47
N ARG A 6 1.21 -0.05 -15.51
CA ARG A 6 0.39 -1.26 -15.62
C ARG A 6 0.44 -2.04 -14.31
N ARG A 7 -0.06 -3.28 -14.30
CA ARG A 7 -0.10 -4.12 -13.08
C ARG A 7 1.27 -4.24 -12.42
N ARG A 8 2.27 -4.78 -13.14
CA ARG A 8 3.64 -5.04 -12.63
C ARG A 8 4.73 -4.20 -13.26
N VAL A 9 4.44 -3.47 -14.33
CA VAL A 9 5.47 -2.76 -15.11
C VAL A 9 5.07 -1.32 -15.37
N ILE A 10 6.07 -0.45 -15.47
CA ILE A 10 5.99 0.93 -15.95
C ILE A 10 6.52 0.90 -17.38
N GLN A 11 5.69 1.31 -18.34
CA GLN A 11 6.07 1.44 -19.74
C GLN A 11 6.61 2.85 -19.97
N VAL A 12 7.82 2.95 -20.52
CA VAL A 12 8.46 4.20 -20.92
C VAL A 12 8.22 4.37 -22.42
N ILE A 13 7.50 5.42 -22.79
CA ILE A 13 7.06 5.67 -24.16
C ILE A 13 7.55 7.06 -24.59
N ARG A 14 8.25 7.11 -25.71
CA ARG A 14 8.63 8.37 -26.36
C ARG A 14 7.67 8.69 -27.49
N THR A 15 7.55 9.97 -27.81
CA THR A 15 6.78 10.42 -28.97
C THR A 15 7.76 10.93 -30.01
N VAL A 16 7.78 10.31 -31.19
CA VAL A 16 8.63 10.67 -32.32
C VAL A 16 7.75 11.24 -33.43
N TYR A 17 8.18 12.32 -34.08
CA TYR A 17 7.43 12.86 -35.22
C TYR A 17 7.56 11.93 -36.43
N ASP A 18 6.42 11.49 -36.97
CA ASP A 18 6.36 10.71 -38.20
C ASP A 18 5.99 11.65 -39.36
N PRO A 19 6.92 11.93 -40.29
CA PRO A 19 6.70 12.88 -41.37
C PRO A 19 5.66 12.39 -42.39
N ASP A 20 5.48 11.08 -42.54
CA ASP A 20 4.52 10.50 -43.48
C ASP A 20 3.09 10.71 -43.00
N LEU A 21 2.88 10.56 -41.69
CA LEU A 21 1.59 10.76 -41.04
C LEU A 21 1.37 12.19 -40.53
N LYS A 22 2.37 13.08 -40.68
CA LYS A 22 2.41 14.45 -40.16
C LYS A 22 1.98 14.57 -38.68
N ARG A 23 2.24 13.55 -37.88
CA ARG A 23 1.82 13.47 -36.47
C ARG A 23 2.83 12.71 -35.62
N GLY A 24 2.77 12.92 -34.31
CA GLY A 24 3.58 12.15 -33.37
C GLY A 24 3.14 10.68 -33.30
N ARG A 25 4.11 9.76 -33.42
CA ARG A 25 3.97 8.33 -33.18
C ARG A 25 4.57 7.97 -31.82
N SER A 26 3.83 7.21 -31.03
CA SER A 26 4.33 6.71 -29.74
C SER A 26 5.16 5.44 -29.95
N GLU A 27 6.40 5.46 -29.47
CA GLU A 27 7.32 4.32 -29.47
C GLU A 27 7.59 3.86 -28.04
N LEU A 28 7.43 2.56 -27.79
CA LEU A 28 7.80 1.96 -26.51
C LEU A 28 9.33 1.82 -26.44
N VAL A 29 9.95 2.58 -25.54
CA VAL A 29 11.40 2.56 -25.35
C VAL A 29 11.80 1.41 -24.44
N GLY A 30 11.03 1.16 -23.37
CA GLY A 30 11.30 0.04 -22.49
C GLY A 30 10.27 -0.14 -21.38
N LYS A 31 10.61 -1.06 -20.47
CA LYS A 31 9.78 -1.46 -19.35
C LYS A 31 10.62 -1.47 -18.07
N ILE A 32 10.08 -0.93 -17.00
CA ILE A 32 10.67 -0.92 -15.66
C ILE A 32 9.74 -1.72 -14.74
N ASP A 33 10.29 -2.52 -13.83
CA ASP A 33 9.47 -3.23 -12.83
C ASP A 33 8.94 -2.25 -11.77
N LYS A 34 7.70 -2.41 -11.34
CA LYS A 34 7.11 -1.60 -10.27
C LYS A 34 7.61 -1.98 -8.88
N ALA A 35 7.99 -3.24 -8.67
CA ALA A 35 8.44 -3.74 -7.38
C ALA A 35 9.87 -3.27 -7.07
N ALA A 36 10.74 -3.29 -8.08
CA ALA A 36 12.10 -2.79 -8.00
C ALA A 36 12.36 -1.87 -9.20
N PRO A 37 11.99 -0.59 -9.12
CA PRO A 37 12.14 0.35 -10.22
C PRO A 37 13.61 0.73 -10.42
N VAL A 38 14.31 -0.06 -11.22
CA VAL A 38 15.71 0.14 -11.59
C VAL A 38 15.79 0.41 -13.09
N VAL A 39 16.56 1.42 -13.48
CA VAL A 39 16.86 1.71 -14.88
C VAL A 39 17.82 0.64 -15.39
N THR A 40 17.31 -0.29 -16.20
CA THR A 40 18.12 -1.38 -16.77
C THR A 40 19.12 -0.87 -17.81
N ASP A 41 20.24 -1.57 -18.00
CA ASP A 41 21.27 -1.23 -19.01
C ASP A 41 20.70 -1.12 -20.43
N LYS A 42 19.65 -1.90 -20.73
CA LYS A 42 18.94 -1.83 -22.01
C LYS A 42 18.25 -0.48 -22.19
N LEU A 43 17.62 0.02 -21.12
CA LEU A 43 16.95 1.31 -21.12
C LEU A 43 17.96 2.46 -21.20
N GLN A 44 19.09 2.35 -20.51
CA GLN A 44 20.19 3.32 -20.59
C GLN A 44 20.74 3.47 -22.01
N LYS A 45 20.92 2.36 -22.73
CA LYS A 45 21.42 2.37 -24.12
C LYS A 45 20.40 2.90 -25.13
N SER A 46 19.10 2.77 -24.85
CA SER A 46 18.03 3.17 -25.77
C SER A 46 17.58 4.63 -25.62
N CYS A 47 17.96 5.28 -24.52
CA CYS A 47 17.53 6.63 -24.16
C CYS A 47 18.65 7.64 -24.34
N THR A 48 18.28 8.89 -24.64
CA THR A 48 19.21 10.03 -24.55
C THR A 48 19.43 10.41 -23.07
N PRO A 49 20.49 11.17 -22.73
CA PRO A 49 20.72 11.58 -21.34
C PRO A 49 19.58 12.46 -20.77
N GLU A 50 18.92 13.26 -21.61
CA GLU A 50 17.75 14.05 -21.23
C GLU A 50 16.55 13.16 -20.91
N GLU A 51 16.32 12.13 -21.73
CA GLU A 51 15.26 11.15 -21.50
C GLU A 51 15.51 10.34 -20.21
N LEU A 52 16.77 10.03 -19.91
CA LEU A 52 17.15 9.34 -18.67
C LEU A 52 16.91 10.21 -17.44
N SER A 53 17.20 11.50 -17.49
CA SER A 53 16.94 12.40 -16.37
C SER A 53 15.43 12.53 -16.09
N GLU A 54 14.60 12.58 -17.13
CA GLU A 54 13.14 12.53 -16.99
C GLU A 54 12.66 11.22 -16.34
N ILE A 55 13.23 10.07 -16.74
CA ILE A 55 12.90 8.77 -16.15
C ILE A 55 13.25 8.75 -14.66
N LEU A 56 14.44 9.21 -14.29
CA LEU A 56 14.88 9.24 -12.90
C LEU A 56 13.99 10.15 -12.05
N THR A 57 13.68 11.35 -12.55
CA THR A 57 12.78 12.30 -11.89
C THR A 57 11.40 11.68 -11.64
N TYR A 58 10.85 11.00 -12.66
CA TYR A 58 9.58 10.31 -12.52
C TYR A 58 9.61 9.18 -11.47
N LEU A 59 10.71 8.42 -11.40
CA LEU A 59 10.86 7.35 -10.40
C LEU A 59 10.96 7.91 -8.98
N ASP A 60 11.68 9.01 -8.79
CA ASP A 60 11.80 9.71 -7.51
C ASP A 60 10.46 10.30 -7.06
N ASP A 61 9.76 10.99 -7.95
CA ASP A 61 8.42 11.52 -7.68
C ASP A 61 7.43 10.41 -7.30
N ARG A 62 7.49 9.28 -8.02
CA ARG A 62 6.67 8.10 -7.70
C ARG A 62 7.02 7.53 -6.34
N HIS A 63 8.30 7.41 -6.01
CA HIS A 63 8.75 6.91 -4.71
C HIS A 63 8.25 7.82 -3.58
N ASN A 64 8.42 9.13 -3.74
CA ASN A 64 7.96 10.13 -2.78
C ASN A 64 6.45 10.11 -2.60
N ARG A 65 5.69 9.98 -3.69
CA ARG A 65 4.22 9.84 -3.63
C ARG A 65 3.80 8.63 -2.81
N LEU A 66 4.36 7.45 -3.11
CA LEU A 66 4.03 6.21 -2.38
C LEU A 66 4.45 6.28 -0.90
N ARG A 67 5.61 6.87 -0.62
CA ARG A 67 6.07 7.11 0.75
C ARG A 67 5.10 8.03 1.50
N ASN A 68 4.67 9.12 0.89
CA ASN A 68 3.74 10.07 1.50
C ASN A 68 2.36 9.46 1.73
N GLU A 69 1.88 8.64 0.80
CA GLU A 69 0.65 7.85 0.97
C GLU A 69 0.77 6.88 2.14
N ALA A 70 1.88 6.16 2.25
CA ALA A 70 2.13 5.23 3.35
C ALA A 70 2.25 5.97 4.71
N VAL A 71 2.93 7.12 4.75
CA VAL A 71 3.02 7.95 5.96
C VAL A 71 1.66 8.48 6.36
N ARG A 72 0.83 8.92 5.40
CA ARG A 72 -0.54 9.37 5.67
C ARG A 72 -1.40 8.24 6.22
N ALA A 73 -1.40 7.07 5.58
CA ALA A 73 -2.14 5.90 6.05
C ALA A 73 -1.66 5.44 7.44
N GLY A 74 -0.35 5.52 7.71
CA GLY A 74 0.23 5.29 9.02
C GLY A 74 -0.32 6.28 10.07
N ALA A 75 -0.32 7.58 9.76
CA ALA A 75 -0.86 8.60 10.65
C ALA A 75 -2.38 8.43 10.91
N GLU A 76 -3.14 7.96 9.93
CA GLU A 76 -4.58 7.68 10.06
C GLU A 76 -4.85 6.49 10.99
N THR A 77 -4.03 5.43 10.91
CA THR A 77 -4.21 4.21 11.70
C THR A 77 -3.54 4.24 13.08
N LEU A 78 -2.59 5.17 13.28
CA LEU A 78 -1.82 5.30 14.51
C LEU A 78 -2.69 5.39 15.78
N PRO A 79 -3.78 6.19 15.85
CA PRO A 79 -4.60 6.27 17.06
C PRO A 79 -5.25 4.94 17.44
N ALA A 80 -5.63 4.12 16.47
CA ALA A 80 -6.18 2.78 16.71
C ALA A 80 -5.10 1.84 17.24
N GLN A 81 -3.93 1.82 16.59
CA GLN A 81 -2.77 1.01 17.01
C GLN A 81 -2.31 1.36 18.43
N MET A 82 -2.34 2.64 18.83
CA MET A 82 -2.00 3.05 20.20
C MET A 82 -2.97 2.51 21.25
N ARG A 83 -4.26 2.36 20.91
CA ARG A 83 -5.25 1.77 21.84
C ARG A 83 -5.05 0.27 21.97
N GLU A 84 -4.79 -0.42 20.87
CA GLU A 84 -4.46 -1.85 20.86
C GLU A 84 -3.16 -2.13 21.64
N ALA A 85 -2.12 -1.32 21.44
CA ALA A 85 -0.89 -1.40 22.22
C ALA A 85 -1.14 -1.18 23.72
N ALA A 86 -2.03 -0.27 24.09
CA ALA A 86 -2.39 -0.06 25.49
C ALA A 86 -3.09 -1.29 26.11
N GLU A 87 -3.89 -2.02 25.34
CA GLU A 87 -4.48 -3.29 25.77
C GLU A 87 -3.41 -4.37 25.96
N TYR A 88 -2.45 -4.47 25.04
CA TYR A 88 -1.32 -5.39 25.15
C TYR A 88 -0.53 -5.21 26.45
N PHE A 89 -0.17 -3.96 26.83
CA PHE A 89 0.59 -3.70 28.06
C PHE A 89 -0.20 -3.84 29.37
N ARG A 90 -1.53 -3.95 29.31
CA ARG A 90 -2.34 -4.29 30.50
C ARG A 90 -2.22 -5.76 30.84
N THR A 91 -2.02 -6.61 29.83
CA THR A 91 -2.01 -8.07 29.96
C THR A 91 -0.60 -8.66 29.96
N HIS A 92 0.38 -8.01 29.32
CA HIS A 92 1.75 -8.51 29.18
C HIS A 92 2.75 -7.70 30.00
N ARG A 93 3.69 -8.39 30.66
CA ARG A 93 4.79 -7.81 31.47
C ARG A 93 6.16 -8.43 31.20
N ASP A 94 6.25 -9.16 30.09
CA ASP A 94 7.44 -9.90 29.67
C ASP A 94 8.55 -8.95 29.18
N ASP A 95 9.75 -9.49 28.98
CA ASP A 95 10.90 -8.69 28.55
C ASP A 95 10.68 -8.04 27.18
N ASP A 96 9.98 -8.72 26.27
CA ASP A 96 9.56 -8.15 24.97
C ASP A 96 8.62 -6.95 25.15
N ALA A 97 7.72 -7.00 26.13
CA ALA A 97 6.85 -5.86 26.46
C ALA A 97 7.67 -4.67 26.99
N ARG A 98 8.77 -4.90 27.71
CA ARG A 98 9.66 -3.82 28.15
C ARG A 98 10.41 -3.19 26.97
N ALA A 99 10.87 -4.01 26.01
CA ALA A 99 11.49 -3.53 24.79
C ALA A 99 10.53 -2.65 23.97
N PHE A 100 9.33 -3.16 23.68
CA PHE A 100 8.30 -2.40 22.95
C PHE A 100 7.88 -1.12 23.67
N ALA A 101 7.74 -1.15 25.00
CA ALA A 101 7.40 0.05 25.77
C ALA A 101 8.48 1.14 25.65
N THR A 102 9.75 0.75 25.53
CA THR A 102 10.88 1.68 25.36
C THR A 102 10.85 2.30 23.97
N GLU A 103 10.70 1.49 22.92
CA GLU A 103 10.61 1.95 21.53
C GLU A 103 9.41 2.89 21.31
N ILE A 104 8.23 2.49 21.81
CA ILE A 104 7.01 3.30 21.71
C ILE A 104 7.18 4.64 22.44
N ARG A 105 7.86 4.66 23.59
CA ARG A 105 8.13 5.91 24.30
C ARG A 105 9.05 6.84 23.52
N LEU A 106 10.13 6.33 22.94
CA LEU A 106 11.04 7.12 22.11
C LEU A 106 10.31 7.70 20.89
N ALA A 107 9.58 6.85 20.16
CA ALA A 107 8.78 7.27 19.01
C ALA A 107 7.70 8.31 19.40
N TRP A 108 7.12 8.19 20.59
CA TRP A 108 6.14 9.16 21.09
C TRP A 108 6.76 10.52 21.41
N GLU A 109 8.00 10.58 21.92
CA GLU A 109 8.71 11.84 22.13
C GLU A 109 9.03 12.54 20.80
N GLU A 110 9.47 11.78 19.79
CA GLU A 110 9.70 12.29 18.44
C GLU A 110 8.42 12.85 17.82
N LEU A 111 7.32 12.09 17.90
CA LEU A 111 6.01 12.54 17.40
C LEU A 111 5.54 13.82 18.09
N LYS A 112 5.69 13.93 19.42
CA LYS A 112 5.35 15.16 20.15
C LYS A 112 6.19 16.35 19.70
N THR A 113 7.45 16.14 19.38
CA THR A 113 8.33 17.20 18.86
C THR A 113 7.89 17.63 17.46
N ALA A 114 7.66 16.69 16.55
CA ALA A 114 7.13 16.96 15.21
C ALA A 114 5.78 17.70 15.25
N LEU A 115 4.85 17.31 16.15
CA LEU A 115 3.57 18.00 16.34
C LEU A 115 3.73 19.44 16.86
N ARG A 116 4.73 19.70 17.71
CA ARG A 116 5.02 21.05 18.20
C ARG A 116 5.59 21.93 17.09
N GLU A 117 6.55 21.42 16.34
CA GLU A 117 7.18 22.12 15.21
C GLU A 117 6.17 22.46 14.11
N SER A 118 5.27 21.53 13.81
CA SER A 118 4.18 21.74 12.85
C SER A 118 3.02 22.59 13.40
N GLY A 119 3.10 23.05 14.65
CA GLY A 119 2.13 23.97 15.25
C GLY A 119 0.86 23.32 15.81
N PHE A 120 0.78 21.99 15.85
CA PHE A 120 -0.31 21.21 16.47
C PHE A 120 -0.10 21.01 17.98
N SER A 121 0.30 22.06 18.70
CA SER A 121 0.45 21.97 20.15
C SER A 121 -0.90 21.68 20.84
N LYS A 122 -0.87 20.92 21.96
CA LYS A 122 -2.08 20.52 22.72
C LYS A 122 -3.06 21.69 22.93
N SER A 123 -2.55 22.86 23.28
CA SER A 123 -3.35 24.07 23.53
C SER A 123 -4.05 24.58 22.27
N LYS A 124 -3.39 24.53 21.10
CA LYS A 124 -3.97 24.98 19.83
C LYS A 124 -4.96 23.97 19.26
N VAL A 125 -4.66 22.67 19.37
CA VAL A 125 -5.54 21.62 18.85
C VAL A 125 -6.83 21.50 19.67
N LEU A 126 -6.74 21.52 21.00
CA LEU A 126 -7.92 21.47 21.87
C LEU A 126 -8.80 22.73 21.75
N LYS A 127 -8.18 23.91 21.63
CA LYS A 127 -8.92 25.16 21.37
C LYS A 127 -9.64 25.12 20.02
N ARG A 128 -8.95 24.69 18.96
CA ARG A 128 -9.53 24.60 17.61
C ARG A 128 -10.60 23.52 17.48
N GLY A 129 -10.47 22.40 18.19
CA GLY A 129 -11.52 21.38 18.31
C GLY A 129 -12.77 21.95 18.97
N ALA A 130 -12.61 22.62 20.12
CA ALA A 130 -13.73 23.24 20.83
C ALA A 130 -14.42 24.36 20.03
N ASP A 131 -13.67 25.15 19.25
CA ASP A 131 -14.25 26.15 18.33
C ASP A 131 -15.01 25.49 17.16
N ARG A 132 -14.54 24.35 16.63
CA ARG A 132 -15.21 23.62 15.55
C ARG A 132 -16.52 22.98 16.02
N ASP A 133 -16.56 22.44 17.23
CA ASP A 133 -17.78 21.86 17.82
C ASP A 133 -18.82 22.94 18.19
N LYS A 134 -18.39 24.15 18.56
CA LYS A 134 -19.29 25.28 18.76
C LYS A 134 -19.96 25.77 17.47
N VAL A 135 -19.27 25.71 16.33
CA VAL A 135 -19.85 26.10 15.03
C VAL A 135 -20.81 25.02 14.48
N ALA A 136 -20.61 23.75 14.84
CA ALA A 136 -21.52 22.66 14.49
C ALA A 136 -22.81 22.64 15.36
N THR A 137 -22.87 23.46 16.42
CA THR A 137 -24.02 23.56 17.33
C THR A 137 -24.79 24.87 17.10
N LEU A 138 -25.11 25.19 15.84
CA LEU A 138 -26.19 26.13 15.51
C LEU A 138 -27.40 25.32 15.07
N PRO A 139 -28.59 25.55 15.66
CA PRO A 139 -29.72 24.65 15.57
C PRO A 139 -30.29 24.57 14.16
N GLU A 140 -30.45 23.32 13.73
CA GLU A 140 -31.32 22.84 12.67
C GLU A 140 -32.67 23.59 12.70
N ALA A 141 -32.91 24.42 11.67
CA ALA A 141 -34.21 25.01 11.44
C ALA A 141 -35.19 23.88 11.03
N PRO A 142 -36.38 23.81 11.64
CA PRO A 142 -37.31 22.71 11.43
C PRO A 142 -37.91 22.80 10.02
N THR A 143 -37.67 21.80 9.18
CA THR A 143 -38.46 21.60 7.97
C THR A 143 -39.88 21.17 8.35
N PRO A 144 -40.93 21.82 7.82
CA PRO A 144 -42.30 21.51 8.17
C PRO A 144 -42.71 20.15 7.61
N THR A 145 -43.27 19.36 8.52
CA THR A 145 -44.15 18.22 8.30
C THR A 145 -45.16 18.48 7.18
N VAL A 146 -45.07 17.70 6.10
CA VAL A 146 -46.21 17.47 5.21
C VAL A 146 -46.64 16.02 5.39
N SER A 147 -47.68 15.86 6.22
CA SER A 147 -48.48 14.66 6.32
C SER A 147 -49.22 14.42 5.01
N LEU A 148 -49.08 13.25 4.42
CA LEU A 148 -50.00 12.74 3.42
C LEU A 148 -50.38 11.32 3.82
N SER A 149 -51.52 11.24 4.50
CA SER A 149 -52.26 10.00 4.76
C SER A 149 -52.77 9.45 3.43
N VAL A 150 -52.44 8.19 3.12
CA VAL A 150 -53.32 7.30 2.36
C VAL A 150 -53.34 5.97 3.09
N GLU A 151 -54.47 5.74 3.74
CA GLU A 151 -54.95 4.47 4.25
C GLU A 151 -55.33 3.58 3.04
N GLY A 152 -54.92 2.32 3.03
CA GLY A 152 -55.24 1.42 1.92
C GLY A 152 -54.52 0.09 2.01
N ALA A 153 -55.10 -0.82 2.79
CA ALA A 153 -54.64 -2.17 3.03
C ALA A 153 -54.45 -3.01 1.74
N ALA A 154 -53.32 -3.70 1.64
CA ALA A 154 -53.20 -5.04 1.05
C ALA A 154 -51.76 -5.58 1.25
N GLU A 155 -51.60 -6.51 2.19
CA GLU A 155 -50.59 -7.58 2.07
C GLU A 155 -50.92 -8.42 0.81
N PRO A 156 -49.93 -9.02 0.10
CA PRO A 156 -48.97 -9.93 0.72
C PRO A 156 -47.53 -9.91 0.16
N VAL A 157 -46.62 -10.38 1.04
CA VAL A 157 -45.50 -11.29 0.78
C VAL A 157 -45.05 -11.46 -0.69
N SER A 158 -43.80 -11.07 -0.98
CA SER A 158 -42.77 -11.89 -1.65
C SER A 158 -41.83 -11.01 -2.48
N VAL A 159 -40.67 -10.65 -1.92
CA VAL A 159 -39.54 -10.16 -2.72
C VAL A 159 -38.41 -11.17 -2.61
N ARG A 160 -38.22 -11.87 -3.72
CA ARG A 160 -37.15 -12.82 -4.00
C ARG A 160 -35.78 -12.15 -3.89
N SER A 161 -34.89 -12.78 -3.12
CA SER A 161 -33.44 -12.59 -3.24
C SER A 161 -32.95 -13.10 -4.62
N PRO A 162 -32.09 -12.38 -5.35
CA PRO A 162 -31.38 -12.97 -6.47
C PRO A 162 -30.23 -13.85 -5.95
N ALA A 163 -30.50 -15.15 -5.84
CA ALA A 163 -29.50 -16.16 -5.60
C ALA A 163 -28.54 -16.29 -6.78
N GLN A 164 -27.27 -16.50 -6.42
CA GLN A 164 -26.10 -16.64 -7.28
C GLN A 164 -26.23 -17.78 -8.30
N PRO A 165 -25.62 -17.67 -9.50
CA PRO A 165 -25.55 -18.78 -10.43
C PRO A 165 -24.55 -19.85 -9.97
N VAL A 166 -25.11 -21.01 -9.62
CA VAL A 166 -24.45 -22.30 -9.38
C VAL A 166 -23.60 -22.71 -10.57
N ARG A 167 -22.29 -22.85 -10.38
CA ARG A 167 -21.39 -23.53 -11.34
C ARG A 167 -21.21 -24.99 -10.92
N LYS A 168 -21.62 -25.89 -11.80
CA LYS A 168 -21.48 -27.35 -11.70
C LYS A 168 -19.99 -27.77 -11.60
N PRO A 169 -19.67 -28.85 -10.86
CA PRO A 169 -18.31 -29.36 -10.75
C PRO A 169 -17.93 -30.10 -12.03
N ARG A 170 -16.85 -29.66 -12.70
CA ARG A 170 -16.27 -30.38 -13.83
C ARG A 170 -15.13 -31.25 -13.32
N ALA A 171 -15.36 -32.55 -13.30
CA ALA A 171 -14.36 -33.58 -13.09
C ALA A 171 -13.19 -33.40 -14.07
N ARG A 172 -11.96 -33.32 -13.54
CA ARG A 172 -10.74 -33.58 -14.29
C ARG A 172 -9.85 -34.52 -13.49
N LYS A 173 -10.05 -35.80 -13.79
CA LYS A 173 -9.09 -36.90 -13.96
C LYS A 173 -7.71 -36.65 -13.36
N ALA A 174 -7.45 -37.34 -12.24
CA ALA A 174 -6.14 -37.58 -11.69
C ALA A 174 -5.22 -38.23 -12.75
N ARG A 175 -4.02 -37.69 -12.89
CA ARG A 175 -2.91 -38.38 -13.55
C ARG A 175 -1.88 -38.66 -12.47
N ALA A 176 -1.70 -39.95 -12.21
CA ALA A 176 -0.65 -40.52 -11.39
C ALA A 176 0.73 -40.05 -11.86
N VAL A 177 1.60 -39.72 -10.91
CA VAL A 177 3.05 -39.81 -11.09
C VAL A 177 3.55 -40.70 -9.98
N SER A 178 4.13 -41.80 -10.42
CA SER A 178 4.66 -42.89 -9.63
C SER A 178 5.86 -42.47 -8.80
N ALA A 179 5.96 -43.07 -7.62
CA ALA A 179 7.16 -43.14 -6.82
C ALA A 179 8.26 -43.91 -7.59
N ALA A 180 9.46 -43.37 -7.59
CA ALA A 180 10.69 -44.11 -7.83
C ALA A 180 11.76 -43.57 -6.87
N ALA A 181 12.20 -44.46 -5.99
CA ALA A 181 13.30 -44.28 -5.07
C ALA A 181 14.65 -44.40 -5.81
N VAL A 182 15.62 -43.57 -5.40
CA VAL A 182 17.08 -43.73 -5.53
C VAL A 182 17.64 -42.89 -4.38
N GLU A 183 17.89 -43.42 -3.18
CA GLU A 183 19.01 -44.28 -2.75
C GLU A 183 20.41 -43.75 -3.12
N GLY A 184 21.17 -43.38 -2.09
CA GLY A 184 22.63 -43.48 -2.05
C GLY A 184 23.45 -42.31 -2.58
N ALA A 185 24.09 -41.57 -1.68
CA ALA A 185 25.55 -41.51 -1.53
C ALA A 185 26.03 -40.16 -0.94
N SER A 186 26.29 -40.17 0.36
CA SER A 186 27.37 -39.36 0.94
C SER A 186 28.71 -39.93 0.48
N PRO A 187 29.75 -39.10 0.36
CA PRO A 187 30.94 -39.44 1.13
C PRO A 187 31.54 -38.23 1.85
N ASP A 188 31.83 -38.47 3.12
CA ASP A 188 32.90 -37.86 3.88
C ASP A 188 34.22 -37.87 3.08
N MET A 189 34.91 -36.74 3.07
CA MET A 189 36.37 -36.68 2.96
C MET A 189 36.86 -35.70 4.02
N ASP A 190 37.19 -36.29 5.17
CA ASP A 190 38.25 -35.84 6.07
C ASP A 190 39.54 -35.54 5.28
N GLY A 191 40.25 -34.48 5.66
CA GLY A 191 41.49 -34.10 4.99
C GLY A 191 42.22 -32.95 5.66
N ALA A 192 42.74 -33.25 6.86
CA ALA A 192 43.65 -32.44 7.67
C ALA A 192 44.73 -31.64 6.91
N GLY A 193 45.09 -30.46 7.43
CA GLY A 193 46.30 -29.76 6.98
C GLY A 193 46.48 -28.34 7.52
N SER A 194 46.82 -28.22 8.80
CA SER A 194 47.53 -27.07 9.40
C SER A 194 48.62 -27.65 10.31
N PRO A 195 49.68 -26.92 10.73
CA PRO A 195 50.31 -25.65 10.28
C PRO A 195 51.87 -25.89 10.15
N PRO A 196 52.86 -24.99 10.43
CA PRO A 196 52.84 -23.57 10.81
C PRO A 196 53.91 -22.62 10.18
N ALA A 197 53.65 -21.33 10.45
CA ALA A 197 54.54 -20.20 10.80
C ALA A 197 56.00 -20.15 10.31
N VAL A 198 56.32 -18.99 9.71
CA VAL A 198 57.61 -18.28 9.83
C VAL A 198 57.30 -16.82 10.10
#